data_AF-B8BED9-F1
#
_entry.id   AF-B8BED9-F1
#
_cell.length_a   1.000
_cell.length_b   1.000
_cell.length_c   1.000
_cell.angle_alpha   90.00
_cell.angle_beta   90.00
_cell.angle_gamma   90.00
#
_symmetry.space_group_name_H-M   'P 1'
#
loop_
_entity.id
_entity.type
_entity.pdbx_description
1 polymer ?
#
loop_
_entity_poly.entity_id
_entity_poly.type
_entity_poly.pdbx_seq_one_letter_code
_entity_poly.pdbx_strand_id
1 'polypeptide(L)'
;MAAAALRLAVLAVAIGALVASSSAAVCPHANHTAPFAADFTMLQHQLRGTAAATIGRRFTIHHGYAVVINKFVVAGDDFTIRHAVTIGNRGPDSLACPVIGNNVELGANVVIIGDITIGNNVTIGAGSVVLDSIPDNALVVGEKARVKVIK
;
A
#
# COMPACT_ATOMS: atom_id res chain seq x y z
N MET A 1 11.55 -15.30 23.36
CA MET A 1 11.36 -13.83 23.46
C MET A 1 10.52 -13.42 22.26
N ALA A 2 9.25 -13.10 22.49
CA ALA A 2 8.25 -12.89 21.43
C ALA A 2 8.35 -11.46 20.88
N ALA A 3 8.59 -11.34 19.57
CA ALA A 3 8.55 -10.05 18.88
C ALA A 3 7.11 -9.52 18.91
N ALA A 4 6.94 -8.33 19.49
CA ALA A 4 5.67 -7.61 19.51
C ALA A 4 5.34 -7.16 18.08
N ALA A 5 4.62 -8.00 17.33
CA ALA A 5 3.95 -7.61 16.11
C ALA A 5 2.86 -6.60 16.50
N LEU A 6 3.15 -5.32 16.31
CA LEU A 6 2.16 -4.25 16.44
C LEU A 6 1.07 -4.54 15.42
N ARG A 7 -0.07 -5.07 15.88
CA ARG A 7 -1.28 -5.20 15.07
C ARG A 7 -1.79 -3.79 14.78
N LEU A 8 -1.23 -3.15 13.75
CA LEU A 8 -1.71 -1.88 13.26
C LEU A 8 -3.07 -2.15 12.60
N ALA A 9 -4.14 -2.00 13.37
CA ALA A 9 -5.45 -1.82 12.78
C ALA A 9 -5.35 -0.57 11.91
N VAL A 10 -5.23 -0.74 10.59
CA VAL A 10 -5.59 0.31 9.64
C VAL A 10 -7.11 0.45 9.72
N LEU A 11 -7.57 1.00 10.85
CA LEU A 11 -8.92 1.43 11.10
C LEU A 11 -8.97 2.88 10.64
N ALA A 12 -9.39 3.08 9.41
CA ALA A 12 -9.78 4.38 8.90
C ALA A 12 -11.09 4.21 8.13
N VAL A 13 -12.20 4.18 8.86
CA VAL A 13 -13.51 4.57 8.32
C VAL A 13 -13.83 5.91 8.98
N ALA A 14 -13.83 6.97 8.18
CA ALA A 14 -14.27 8.28 8.62
C ALA A 14 -15.80 8.35 8.55
N ILE A 15 -16.44 8.20 9.69
CA ILE A 15 -17.41 9.22 10.13
C ILE A 15 -16.81 9.81 11.39
N GLY A 16 -16.68 11.14 11.39
CA GLY A 16 -15.86 11.94 12.28
C GLY A 16 -15.70 11.43 13.71
N ALA A 17 -14.45 11.18 14.09
CA ALA A 17 -13.86 11.60 15.35
C ALA A 17 -12.41 11.11 15.42
N LEU A 18 -11.50 12.06 15.65
CA LEU A 18 -10.36 11.97 16.55
C LEU A 18 -9.96 10.55 17.04
N VAL A 19 -8.77 10.08 16.67
CA VAL A 19 -7.68 9.78 17.62
C VAL A 19 -6.35 9.89 16.86
N ALA A 20 -5.58 10.90 17.24
CA ALA A 20 -4.15 10.93 17.01
C ALA A 20 -3.45 9.97 17.99
N SER A 21 -2.57 9.10 17.49
CA SER A 21 -1.38 8.57 18.17
C SER A 21 -0.70 7.60 17.21
N SER A 22 0.63 7.53 17.04
CA SER A 22 1.75 8.23 17.63
C SER A 22 2.97 7.97 16.73
N SER A 23 3.30 8.92 15.88
CA SER A 23 4.64 9.25 15.35
C SER A 23 4.39 10.13 14.14
N ALA A 24 4.65 11.43 14.30
CA ALA A 24 4.56 12.39 13.23
C ALA A 24 5.44 11.93 12.06
N ALA A 25 4.81 11.54 10.95
CA ALA A 25 5.47 11.54 9.65
C ALA A 25 5.63 13.02 9.25
N VAL A 26 6.74 13.63 9.66
CA VAL A 26 7.13 14.97 9.21
C VAL A 26 7.65 14.84 7.79
N CYS A 27 6.90 15.36 6.81
CA CYS A 27 7.42 15.60 5.46
C CYS A 27 8.49 16.71 5.52
N PRO A 28 9.75 16.47 5.13
CA PRO A 28 10.83 17.44 5.32
C PRO A 28 10.90 18.53 4.24
N HIS A 29 9.82 18.83 3.50
CA HIS A 29 9.91 19.80 2.38
C HIS A 29 8.67 20.65 2.06
N ALA A 30 7.76 20.91 3.00
CA ALA A 30 6.63 21.81 2.73
C ALA A 30 6.64 23.02 3.67
N ASN A 31 7.37 24.05 3.27
CA ASN A 31 7.39 25.34 3.95
C ASN A 31 6.24 26.23 3.47
N HIS A 32 4.98 25.83 3.67
CA HIS A 32 3.81 26.73 3.54
C HIS A 32 2.65 26.22 4.40
N THR A 33 2.27 27.01 5.39
CA THR A 33 1.07 26.85 6.22
C THR A 33 -0.18 27.27 5.42
N ALA A 34 -1.04 26.34 5.03
CA ALA A 34 -2.46 26.60 4.73
C ALA A 34 -3.29 25.29 4.72
N PRO A 35 -4.57 25.33 5.12
CA PRO A 35 -5.39 24.15 5.38
C PRO A 35 -6.03 23.65 4.07
N PHE A 36 -5.78 22.40 3.70
CA PHE A 36 -6.51 21.75 2.61
C PHE A 36 -7.30 20.58 3.18
N ALA A 37 -8.48 20.90 3.70
CA ALA A 37 -9.55 19.93 3.89
C ALA A 37 -9.98 19.44 2.50
N ALA A 38 -9.57 18.24 2.12
CA ALA A 38 -10.09 17.56 0.94
C ALA A 38 -10.93 16.39 1.42
N ASP A 39 -12.20 16.39 1.02
CA ASP A 39 -13.24 15.44 1.37
C ASP A 39 -12.84 13.98 1.06
N PHE A 40 -12.70 13.19 2.13
CA PHE A 40 -12.37 11.77 2.10
C PHE A 40 -13.66 10.93 2.12
N THR A 41 -14.17 10.56 0.94
CA THR A 41 -15.30 9.62 0.84
C THR A 41 -14.81 8.29 0.28
N MET A 42 -14.55 7.31 1.16
CA MET A 42 -14.28 5.92 0.80
C MET A 42 -15.49 5.04 1.15
N LEU A 43 -16.07 4.42 0.12
CA LEU A 43 -17.21 3.51 0.19
C LEU A 43 -16.73 2.11 0.60
N GLN A 44 -17.00 1.67 1.84
CA GLN A 44 -16.80 0.26 2.24
C GLN A 44 -17.95 -0.22 3.13
N HIS A 45 -18.99 -0.73 2.49
CA HIS A 45 -20.06 -1.45 3.17
C HIS A 45 -20.20 -2.85 2.57
N GLN A 46 -19.35 -3.80 2.98
CA GLN A 46 -19.61 -5.24 2.83
C GLN A 46 -18.67 -6.09 3.70
N LEU A 47 -19.26 -6.67 4.76
CA LEU A 47 -18.97 -8.01 5.32
C LEU A 47 -17.92 -8.18 6.46
N ARG A 48 -18.49 -8.27 7.68
CA ARG A 48 -18.17 -9.11 8.86
C ARG A 48 -16.85 -9.92 8.85
N GLY A 49 -15.97 -9.66 9.84
CA GLY A 49 -14.84 -10.51 10.22
C GLY A 49 -13.53 -9.73 10.32
N THR A 50 -13.04 -9.54 11.55
CA THR A 50 -11.89 -8.70 11.94
C THR A 50 -10.54 -9.25 11.44
N ALA A 51 -10.28 -9.17 10.14
CA ALA A 51 -8.93 -9.24 9.60
C ALA A 51 -8.56 -7.85 9.09
N ALA A 52 -7.38 -7.39 9.47
CA ALA A 52 -6.72 -6.21 8.93
C ALA A 52 -5.36 -6.67 8.39
N ALA A 53 -4.86 -5.99 7.36
CA ALA A 53 -3.53 -6.28 6.82
C ALA A 53 -2.49 -6.26 7.94
N THR A 54 -1.52 -7.17 7.89
CA THR A 54 -0.42 -7.21 8.86
C THR A 54 0.76 -6.45 8.27
N ILE A 55 1.09 -5.29 8.84
CA ILE A 55 2.16 -4.43 8.33
C ILE A 55 3.18 -4.18 9.44
N GLY A 56 4.46 -4.31 9.11
CA GLY A 56 5.58 -4.06 10.02
C GLY A 56 5.75 -2.59 10.42
N ARG A 57 6.88 -2.30 11.06
CA ARG A 57 7.23 -0.98 11.59
C ARG A 57 7.63 -0.02 10.48
N ARG A 58 7.52 1.30 10.76
CA ARG A 58 7.95 2.37 9.84
C ARG A 58 7.24 2.34 8.47
N PHE A 59 5.99 1.88 8.47
CA PHE A 59 5.12 1.98 7.31
C PHE A 59 4.79 3.44 6.98
N THR A 60 5.01 3.85 5.74
CA THR A 60 4.81 5.23 5.29
C THR A 60 3.86 5.30 4.09
N ILE A 61 2.91 6.23 4.13
CA ILE A 61 1.99 6.51 3.03
C ILE A 61 2.20 7.96 2.55
N HIS A 62 2.64 8.12 1.31
CA HIS A 62 2.75 9.42 0.66
C HIS A 62 1.51 9.69 -0.18
N HIS A 63 0.79 10.78 0.11
CA HIS A 63 -0.44 11.16 -0.60
C HIS A 63 -1.46 10.00 -0.60
N GLY A 64 -1.97 9.56 0.55
CA GLY A 64 -2.76 8.31 0.68
C GLY A 64 -4.12 8.21 -0.06
N TYR A 65 -4.39 9.09 -1.02
CA TYR A 65 -5.60 9.06 -1.84
C TYR A 65 -5.68 7.78 -2.69
N ALA A 66 -6.87 7.17 -2.73
CA ALA A 66 -7.20 5.99 -3.53
C ALA A 66 -6.32 4.73 -3.27
N VAL A 67 -5.73 4.61 -2.08
CA VAL A 67 -5.00 3.38 -1.68
C VAL A 67 -5.99 2.27 -1.32
N VAL A 68 -5.77 1.07 -1.85
CA VAL A 68 -6.53 -0.14 -1.56
C VAL A 68 -5.59 -1.25 -1.13
N ILE A 69 -5.73 -1.75 0.10
CA ILE A 69 -4.95 -2.87 0.63
C ILE A 69 -5.92 -3.92 1.15
N ASN A 70 -5.83 -5.13 0.59
CA ASN A 70 -6.65 -6.25 1.06
C ASN A 70 -6.26 -6.65 2.49
N LYS A 71 -7.25 -7.06 3.28
CA LYS A 71 -7.10 -7.43 4.69
C LYS A 71 -6.17 -8.62 4.97
N PHE A 72 -5.86 -9.44 3.96
CA PHE A 72 -4.95 -10.58 4.11
C PHE A 72 -3.52 -10.31 3.63
N VAL A 73 -3.21 -9.07 3.23
CA VAL A 73 -1.84 -8.66 2.88
C VAL A 73 -0.95 -8.72 4.12
N VAL A 74 0.26 -9.22 3.93
CA VAL A 74 1.34 -9.18 4.93
C VAL A 74 2.48 -8.36 4.36
N ALA A 75 2.98 -7.39 5.12
CA ALA A 75 4.12 -6.56 4.75
C ALA A 75 5.14 -6.43 5.90
N GLY A 76 6.43 -6.43 5.54
CA GLY A 76 7.54 -6.27 6.47
C GLY A 76 7.71 -4.84 7.02
N ASP A 77 8.85 -4.60 7.65
CA ASP A 77 9.28 -3.29 8.12
C ASP A 77 9.73 -2.40 6.94
N ASP A 78 9.68 -1.08 7.11
CA ASP A 78 10.15 -0.08 6.13
C ASP A 78 9.39 -0.15 4.79
N PHE A 79 8.10 -0.43 4.84
CA PHE A 79 7.24 -0.44 3.66
C PHE A 79 6.73 0.98 3.34
N THR A 80 6.93 1.44 2.11
CA THR A 80 6.50 2.78 1.67
C THR A 80 5.60 2.69 0.45
N ILE A 81 4.46 3.39 0.48
CA ILE A 81 3.52 3.44 -0.64
C ILE A 81 3.14 4.87 -1.00
N ARG A 82 2.75 5.09 -2.26
CA ARG A 82 2.23 6.37 -2.77
C ARG A 82 0.72 6.28 -3.06
N HIS A 83 0.14 7.37 -3.57
CA HIS A 83 -1.27 7.41 -3.97
C HIS A 83 -1.64 6.34 -4.99
N ALA A 84 -2.92 5.95 -5.00
CA ALA A 84 -3.55 5.05 -5.96
C ALA A 84 -2.94 3.64 -6.03
N VAL A 85 -2.23 3.21 -4.98
CA VAL A 85 -1.69 1.85 -4.90
C VAL A 85 -2.81 0.84 -4.61
N THR A 86 -2.83 -0.27 -5.33
CA THR A 86 -3.75 -1.39 -5.10
C THR A 86 -2.97 -2.68 -4.81
N ILE A 87 -3.28 -3.34 -3.70
CA ILE A 87 -2.70 -4.63 -3.30
C ILE A 87 -3.84 -5.60 -2.98
N GLY A 88 -3.97 -6.66 -3.78
CA GLY A 88 -5.15 -7.52 -3.70
C GLY A 88 -4.96 -8.95 -4.21
N ASN A 89 -6.01 -9.75 -4.02
CA ASN A 89 -6.10 -11.14 -4.46
C ASN A 89 -6.54 -11.25 -5.93
N ARG A 90 -6.39 -12.45 -6.50
CA ARG A 90 -6.96 -12.78 -7.82
C ARG A 90 -8.42 -13.20 -7.65
N GLY A 91 -9.33 -12.24 -7.76
CA GLY A 91 -10.77 -12.51 -7.83
C GLY A 91 -11.42 -12.85 -6.47
N PRO A 92 -12.74 -13.10 -6.48
CA PRO A 92 -13.55 -13.22 -5.26
C PRO A 92 -13.32 -14.52 -4.47
N ASP A 93 -12.87 -15.59 -5.13
CA ASP A 93 -12.78 -16.93 -4.53
C ASP A 93 -11.43 -17.23 -3.88
N SER A 94 -10.44 -16.33 -4.02
CA SER A 94 -9.11 -16.50 -3.45
C SER A 94 -8.90 -15.60 -2.24
N LEU A 95 -8.45 -16.15 -1.12
CA LEU A 95 -7.98 -15.35 0.03
C LEU A 95 -6.48 -15.02 -0.05
N ALA A 96 -5.77 -15.62 -1.01
CA ALA A 96 -4.34 -15.46 -1.15
C ALA A 96 -4.01 -14.05 -1.63
N CYS A 97 -3.22 -13.33 -0.84
CA CYS A 97 -2.83 -11.96 -1.06
C CYS A 97 -1.30 -11.82 -1.09
N PRO A 98 -0.79 -10.73 -1.68
CA PRO A 98 0.65 -10.51 -1.73
C PRO A 98 1.31 -10.48 -0.36
N VAL A 99 2.51 -11.06 -0.30
CA VAL A 99 3.44 -10.94 0.83
C VAL A 99 4.57 -9.99 0.42
N ILE A 100 4.76 -8.93 1.19
CA ILE A 100 5.75 -7.89 0.93
C ILE A 100 6.89 -8.00 1.95
N GLY A 101 8.13 -8.04 1.46
CA GLY A 101 9.35 -8.07 2.28
C GLY A 101 9.63 -6.73 3.00
N ASN A 102 10.83 -6.61 3.56
CA ASN A 102 11.27 -5.40 4.23
C ASN A 102 11.89 -4.40 3.25
N ASN A 103 11.85 -3.11 3.59
CA ASN A 103 12.45 -2.03 2.80
C ASN A 103 11.94 -2.05 1.34
N VAL A 104 10.62 -2.05 1.19
CA VAL A 104 9.95 -2.06 -0.13
C VAL A 104 9.30 -0.70 -0.38
N GLU A 105 9.53 -0.12 -1.56
CA GLU A 105 8.88 1.11 -1.99
C GLU A 105 8.01 0.90 -3.22
N LEU A 106 6.75 1.33 -3.14
CA LEU A 106 5.80 1.34 -4.24
C LEU A 106 5.56 2.76 -4.75
N GLY A 107 5.81 2.94 -6.04
CA GLY A 107 5.47 4.14 -6.79
C GLY A 107 3.97 4.42 -6.83
N ALA A 108 3.60 5.59 -7.35
CA ALA A 108 2.20 5.95 -7.53
C ALA A 108 1.51 5.01 -8.53
N ASN A 109 0.23 4.71 -8.30
CA ASN A 109 -0.59 3.90 -9.22
C ASN A 109 0.01 2.50 -9.52
N VAL A 110 0.68 1.90 -8.53
CA VAL A 110 1.16 0.51 -8.62
C VAL A 110 0.02 -0.45 -8.28
N VAL A 111 -0.09 -1.52 -9.05
CA VAL A 111 -1.07 -2.58 -8.86
C VAL A 111 -0.35 -3.91 -8.64
N ILE A 112 -0.58 -4.56 -7.50
CA ILE A 112 0.01 -5.86 -7.14
C ILE A 112 -1.12 -6.84 -6.88
N ILE A 113 -1.19 -7.92 -7.66
CA ILE A 113 -2.34 -8.83 -7.63
C ILE A 113 -1.92 -10.31 -7.58
N GLY A 114 -2.41 -11.01 -6.56
CA GLY A 114 -2.35 -12.47 -6.44
C GLY A 114 -1.48 -12.97 -5.29
N ASP A 115 -1.32 -14.30 -5.27
CA ASP A 115 -0.47 -15.01 -4.32
C ASP A 115 1.00 -14.91 -4.76
N ILE A 116 1.60 -13.75 -4.54
CA ILE A 116 2.97 -13.46 -4.96
C ILE A 116 3.78 -12.90 -3.79
N THR A 117 5.09 -13.09 -3.87
CA THR A 117 6.04 -12.57 -2.88
C THR A 117 6.88 -11.47 -3.50
N ILE A 118 6.97 -10.33 -2.81
CA ILE A 118 7.93 -9.28 -3.10
C ILE A 118 9.06 -9.41 -2.09
N GLY A 119 10.28 -9.58 -2.58
CA GLY A 119 11.49 -9.70 -1.77
C GLY A 119 11.83 -8.43 -0.96
N ASN A 120 12.95 -8.49 -0.26
CA ASN A 120 13.48 -7.35 0.49
C ASN A 120 14.23 -6.37 -0.42
N ASN A 121 14.29 -5.09 -0.02
CA ASN A 121 15.02 -4.04 -0.74
C ASN A 121 14.53 -3.89 -2.20
N VAL A 122 13.22 -3.91 -2.40
CA VAL A 122 12.59 -3.83 -3.72
C VAL A 122 12.00 -2.45 -3.94
N THR A 123 12.23 -1.87 -5.11
CA THR A 123 11.52 -0.68 -5.57
C THR A 123 10.67 -1.02 -6.77
N ILE A 124 9.39 -0.66 -6.73
CA ILE A 124 8.44 -0.84 -7.83
C ILE A 124 8.05 0.53 -8.37
N GLY A 125 8.45 0.81 -9.60
CA GLY A 125 8.22 2.08 -10.28
C GLY A 125 6.74 2.39 -10.49
N ALA A 126 6.40 3.67 -10.56
CA ALA A 126 5.04 4.14 -10.73
C ALA A 126 4.35 3.56 -11.98
N GLY A 127 3.06 3.25 -11.87
CA GLY A 127 2.26 2.70 -12.97
C GLY A 127 2.53 1.23 -13.29
N SER A 128 3.35 0.52 -12.50
CA SER A 128 3.64 -0.89 -12.74
C SER A 128 2.47 -1.79 -12.32
N VAL A 129 2.21 -2.82 -13.12
CA VAL A 129 1.30 -3.92 -12.78
C VAL A 129 2.13 -5.17 -12.53
N VAL A 130 2.06 -5.70 -11.31
CA VAL A 130 2.91 -6.81 -10.85
C VAL A 130 2.04 -8.02 -10.57
N LEU A 131 2.27 -9.07 -11.36
CA LEU A 131 1.53 -10.33 -11.30
C LEU A 131 2.42 -11.52 -10.94
N ASP A 132 3.73 -11.33 -10.83
CA ASP A 132 4.73 -12.36 -10.57
C ASP A 132 5.61 -11.97 -9.37
N SER A 133 6.13 -12.98 -8.67
CA SER A 133 7.01 -12.75 -7.52
C SER A 133 8.31 -12.04 -7.93
N ILE A 134 8.79 -11.15 -7.07
CA ILE A 134 9.99 -10.33 -7.29
C ILE A 134 11.07 -10.77 -6.29
N PRO A 135 12.31 -11.08 -6.71
CA PRO A 135 13.39 -11.42 -5.79
C PRO A 135 13.91 -10.20 -5.02
N ASP A 136 14.72 -10.47 -3.99
CA ASP A 136 15.39 -9.42 -3.21
C ASP A 136 16.30 -8.52 -4.09
N ASN A 137 16.47 -7.27 -3.67
CA ASN A 137 17.35 -6.27 -4.28
C ASN A 137 17.01 -5.97 -5.76
N ALA A 138 15.73 -5.96 -6.09
CA ALA A 138 15.25 -5.74 -7.45
C ALA A 138 14.61 -4.35 -7.64
N LEU A 139 14.74 -3.83 -8.85
CA LEU A 139 13.99 -2.68 -9.34
C LEU A 139 13.03 -3.16 -10.43
N VAL A 140 11.73 -2.94 -10.22
CA VAL A 140 10.70 -3.22 -11.22
C VAL A 140 10.23 -1.92 -11.82
N VAL A 141 10.20 -1.85 -13.16
CA VAL A 141 9.75 -0.66 -13.89
C VAL A 141 8.70 -1.08 -14.92
N GLY A 142 7.57 -0.37 -14.93
CA GLY A 142 6.57 -0.49 -15.98
C GLY A 142 7.13 0.02 -17.32
N GLU A 143 6.71 -0.60 -18.40
CA GLU A 143 7.11 -0.17 -19.73
C GLU A 143 6.42 1.14 -20.12
N LYS A 144 7.18 2.08 -20.69
CA LYS A 144 6.61 3.33 -21.23
C LYS A 144 5.59 3.05 -22.32
N ALA A 145 4.56 3.89 -22.42
CA ALA A 145 3.59 3.81 -23.50
C ALA A 145 4.28 3.84 -24.87
N ARG A 146 3.80 3.00 -25.80
CA ARG A 146 4.29 2.94 -27.18
C ARG A 146 3.17 3.37 -28.12
N VAL A 147 3.50 4.15 -29.13
CA VAL A 147 2.55 4.55 -30.17
C VAL A 147 2.31 3.35 -31.09
N LYS A 148 1.04 2.96 -31.26
CA LYS A 148 0.60 1.97 -32.24
C LYS A 148 -0.34 2.65 -33.23
N VAL A 149 0.06 2.75 -34.50
CA VAL A 149 -0.79 3.27 -35.57
C VAL A 149 -1.86 2.23 -35.90
N ILE A 150 -3.12 2.61 -35.77
CA ILE A 150 -4.26 1.80 -36.22
C ILE A 150 -4.47 2.13 -37.70
N LYS A 151 -4.39 1.13 -38.57
CA LYS A 151 -4.75 1.25 -39.99
C LYS A 151 -6.21 0.87 -40.18
#